data_AF-A0A2T7Q7T5-F1
#
_entry.id   AF-A0A2T7Q7T5-F1
#
_cell.length_a   1.000
_cell.length_b   1.000
_cell.length_c   1.000
_cell.angle_alpha   90.00
_cell.angle_beta   90.00
_cell.angle_gamma   90.00
#
_symmetry.space_group_name_H-M   'P 1'
#
loop_
_entity.id
_entity.type
_entity.pdbx_description
1 polymer ?
#
loop_
_entity_poly.entity_id
_entity_poly.type
_entity_poly.pdbx_seq_one_letter_code
_entity_poly.pdbx_strand_id
1 'polypeptide(L)'
;MYGNTEEDRQDLLQEMIAQIWKAFPTFRQEAKISTWIYRIALNTAIAGYRKQQRQVFTVAIDAEFSMINDGEDLIKTERLKLMYNAIAQLTDVEKALVMLYIEDKTYEEMEDILGMTQGSLRVKMNRIKEKLRKQVSGE
;
A
#
# COMPACT_ATOMS: atom_id res chain seq x y z
N MET A 1 -2.86 -4.00 3.99
CA MET A 1 -2.27 -3.51 2.71
C MET A 1 -0.78 -3.87 2.62
N TYR A 2 -0.03 -3.90 3.73
CA TYR A 2 1.26 -4.59 3.87
C TYR A 2 1.30 -5.25 5.26
N GLY A 3 1.57 -6.57 5.35
CA GLY A 3 1.47 -7.38 6.57
C GLY A 3 0.13 -8.12 6.73
N ASN A 4 0.18 -9.41 7.05
CA ASN A 4 -0.99 -10.29 7.18
C ASN A 4 -1.49 -10.38 8.62
N THR A 5 -0.59 -10.31 9.61
CA THR A 5 -0.90 -10.31 11.04
C THR A 5 -0.54 -8.96 11.70
N GLU A 6 -0.92 -8.77 12.96
CA GLU A 6 -0.47 -7.61 13.74
C GLU A 6 1.04 -7.65 14.01
N GLU A 7 1.59 -8.83 14.29
CA GLU A 7 3.03 -9.04 14.48
C GLU A 7 3.82 -8.69 13.21
N ASP A 8 3.36 -9.14 12.03
CA ASP A 8 3.98 -8.79 10.76
C ASP A 8 4.05 -7.27 10.53
N ARG A 9 3.00 -6.54 10.96
CA ARG A 9 2.95 -5.08 10.83
C ARG A 9 3.94 -4.41 11.78
N GLN A 10 4.08 -4.91 13.00
CA GLN A 10 5.04 -4.38 13.97
C GLN A 10 6.48 -4.64 13.54
N ASP A 11 6.78 -5.84 13.05
CA ASP A 11 8.10 -6.17 12.48
C ASP A 11 8.43 -5.27 11.28
N LEU A 12 7.44 -5.07 10.40
CA LEU A 12 7.62 -4.19 9.25
C LEU A 12 7.87 -2.74 9.67
N LEU A 13 7.16 -2.25 10.70
CA LEU A 13 7.37 -0.91 11.25
C LEU A 13 8.78 -0.76 11.84
N GLN A 14 9.25 -1.75 12.61
CA GLN A 14 10.60 -1.75 13.15
C GLN A 14 11.65 -1.69 12.04
N GLU A 15 11.49 -2.50 11.00
CA GLU A 15 12.39 -2.50 9.84
C GLU A 15 12.35 -1.14 9.12
N MET A 16 11.18 -0.53 8.92
CA MET A 16 11.07 0.81 8.34
C MET A 16 11.86 1.85 9.15
N ILE A 17 11.67 1.88 10.48
CA ILE A 17 12.37 2.82 11.36
C ILE A 17 13.88 2.60 11.29
N ALA A 18 14.34 1.34 11.32
CA ALA A 18 15.75 1.00 11.22
C ALA A 18 16.36 1.47 9.89
N GLN A 19 15.68 1.25 8.76
CA GLN A 19 16.14 1.71 7.45
C GLN A 19 16.17 3.23 7.34
N ILE A 20 15.17 3.92 7.90
CA ILE A 20 15.14 5.39 7.96
C ILE A 20 16.36 5.90 8.74
N TRP A 21 16.60 5.37 9.93
CA TRP A 21 17.73 5.77 10.76
C TRP A 21 19.08 5.54 10.08
N LYS A 22 19.24 4.37 9.45
CA LYS A 22 20.45 4.00 8.70
C LYS A 22 20.70 4.92 7.50
N ALA A 23 19.65 5.33 6.80
CA ALA A 23 19.75 6.19 5.63
C ALA A 23 19.88 7.67 5.97
N PHE A 24 19.50 8.10 7.18
CA PHE A 24 19.46 9.51 7.60
C PHE A 24 20.76 10.29 7.33
N PRO A 25 21.98 9.74 7.56
CA PRO A 25 23.22 10.45 7.24
C PRO A 25 23.38 10.81 5.75
N THR A 26 22.63 10.17 4.86
CA THR A 26 22.70 10.41 3.40
C THR A 26 21.66 11.41 2.91
N PHE A 27 20.82 11.95 3.80
CA PHE A 27 19.75 12.87 3.42
C PHE A 27 20.32 14.23 2.96
N ARG A 28 20.10 14.57 1.70
CA ARG A 28 20.68 15.74 1.02
C ARG A 28 19.82 17.01 1.06
N GLN A 29 18.67 16.98 1.72
CA GLN A 29 17.71 18.12 1.80
C GLN A 29 17.16 18.61 0.44
N GLU A 30 17.26 17.78 -0.60
CA GLU A 30 16.71 18.08 -1.94
C GLU A 30 15.17 17.98 -2.00
N ALA A 31 14.54 17.42 -0.96
CA ALA A 31 13.10 17.32 -0.79
C ALA A 31 12.73 17.49 0.69
N LYS A 32 11.45 17.67 1.01
CA LYS A 32 10.96 17.67 2.40
C LYS A 32 11.37 16.35 3.08
N ILE A 33 11.76 16.43 4.36
CA ILE A 33 12.13 15.23 5.13
C ILE A 33 11.00 14.20 5.17
N SER A 34 9.74 14.64 5.24
CA SER A 34 8.56 13.78 5.17
C SER A 34 8.53 12.96 3.87
N THR A 35 8.76 13.61 2.74
CA THR A 35 8.80 12.98 1.40
C THR A 35 9.92 11.94 1.32
N TRP A 36 11.10 12.27 1.85
CA TRP A 36 12.22 11.34 1.91
C TRP A 36 11.94 10.12 2.81
N ILE A 37 11.31 10.34 3.97
CA ILE A 37 10.85 9.26 4.86
C ILE A 37 9.85 8.35 4.14
N TYR A 38 8.85 8.93 3.46
CA TYR A 38 7.86 8.17 2.68
C TYR A 38 8.52 7.24 1.68
N ARG A 39 9.49 7.74 0.92
CA ARG A 39 10.22 6.93 -0.07
C ARG A 39 10.91 5.73 0.57
N ILE A 40 11.57 5.91 1.71
CA ILE A 40 12.24 4.80 2.41
C ILE A 40 11.21 3.83 2.96
N ALA A 41 10.21 4.31 3.70
CA ALA A 41 9.19 3.48 4.31
C ALA A 41 8.43 2.65 3.26
N LEU A 42 8.06 3.26 2.13
CA LEU A 42 7.36 2.59 1.05
C LEU A 42 8.24 1.52 0.38
N ASN A 43 9.51 1.83 0.10
CA ASN A 43 10.43 0.85 -0.48
C ASN A 43 10.63 -0.35 0.46
N THR A 44 10.76 -0.09 1.77
CA THR A 44 10.84 -1.13 2.79
C THR A 44 9.55 -1.96 2.87
N ALA A 45 8.37 -1.32 2.81
CA ALA A 45 7.07 -2.00 2.79
C ALA A 45 6.96 -2.98 1.63
N ILE A 46 7.29 -2.52 0.43
CA ILE A 46 7.23 -3.30 -0.80
C ILE A 46 8.23 -4.46 -0.75
N ALA A 47 9.46 -4.21 -0.28
CA ALA A 47 10.48 -5.25 -0.14
C ALA A 47 10.07 -6.33 0.88
N GLY A 48 9.57 -5.92 2.05
CA GLY A 48 9.08 -6.82 3.09
C GLY A 48 7.91 -7.69 2.61
N TYR A 49 6.92 -7.08 1.97
CA TYR A 49 5.78 -7.79 1.41
C TYR A 49 6.18 -8.84 0.36
N ARG A 50 7.11 -8.49 -0.55
CA ARG A 50 7.63 -9.46 -1.54
C ARG A 50 8.40 -10.61 -0.91
N LYS A 51 9.13 -10.36 0.18
CA LYS A 51 9.85 -11.39 0.93
C LYS A 51 8.87 -12.35 1.61
N GLN A 52 7.80 -11.84 2.21
CA GLN A 52 6.75 -12.64 2.84
C GLN A 52 6.03 -13.53 1.81
N GLN A 53 5.67 -12.99 0.64
CA GLN A 53 5.03 -13.76 -0.44
C GLN A 53 5.92 -14.88 -1.02
N ARG A 54 7.25 -14.75 -0.93
CA ARG A 54 8.20 -15.77 -1.38
C ARG A 54 8.44 -16.88 -0.35
N GLN A 55 8.15 -16.64 0.93
CA GLN A 55 8.18 -17.69 1.93
C GLN A 55 6.91 -18.53 1.76
N VAL A 56 7.06 -19.71 1.17
CA VAL A 56 5.97 -20.69 1.07
C VAL A 56 5.60 -21.11 2.49
N PHE A 57 4.44 -20.65 2.96
CA PHE A 57 3.84 -21.18 4.18
C PHE A 57 3.30 -22.58 3.88
N THR A 58 3.85 -23.59 4.55
CA THR A 58 3.14 -24.86 4.78
C THR A 58 1.99 -24.55 5.73
N VAL A 59 0.79 -24.35 5.19
CA VAL A 59 -0.41 -24.11 5.99
C VAL A 59 -0.92 -25.45 6.52
N ALA A 60 -1.00 -25.59 7.84
CA ALA A 60 -1.88 -26.57 8.45
C ALA A 60 -3.32 -26.13 8.16
N ILE A 61 -4.11 -27.01 7.55
CA ILE A 61 -5.54 -26.82 7.29
C ILE A 61 -6.20 -26.71 8.66
N ASP A 62 -6.52 -25.49 9.09
CA ASP A 62 -7.62 -25.12 9.99
C ASP A 62 -7.39 -23.68 10.49
N ALA A 63 -7.93 -22.72 9.76
CA ALA A 63 -8.06 -21.36 10.26
C ALA A 63 -9.35 -20.75 9.68
N GLU A 64 -10.48 -21.07 10.32
CA GLU A 64 -11.73 -20.34 10.13
C GLU A 64 -11.54 -18.88 10.60
N PHE A 65 -11.68 -17.96 9.65
CA PHE A 65 -11.58 -16.53 9.92
C PHE A 65 -12.95 -16.02 10.41
N SER A 66 -13.12 -15.91 11.74
CA SER A 66 -14.31 -15.32 12.35
C SER A 66 -14.28 -13.78 12.21
N MET A 67 -15.10 -13.22 11.32
CA MET A 67 -15.43 -11.79 11.30
C MET A 67 -16.70 -11.54 12.14
N ILE A 68 -16.56 -10.81 13.24
CA ILE A 68 -17.68 -10.28 14.04
C ILE A 68 -18.38 -9.16 13.23
N ASN A 69 -19.71 -9.19 13.18
CA ASN A 69 -20.53 -8.41 12.25
C ASN A 69 -21.78 -7.90 13.00
N ASP A 70 -22.03 -6.59 12.99
CA ASP A 70 -23.25 -5.97 13.54
C ASP A 70 -24.11 -5.34 12.42
N GLY A 71 -25.22 -6.04 12.12
CA GLY A 71 -26.56 -5.55 11.74
C GLY A 71 -26.76 -4.57 10.57
N GLU A 72 -26.26 -3.34 10.67
CA GLU A 72 -26.63 -2.23 9.77
C GLU A 72 -25.52 -1.90 8.75
N ASP A 73 -24.33 -2.48 8.98
CA ASP A 73 -23.10 -2.21 8.23
C ASP A 73 -22.92 -3.11 7.01
N LEU A 74 -23.78 -4.11 6.79
CA LEU A 74 -23.56 -5.20 5.81
C LEU A 74 -23.36 -4.73 4.36
N ILE A 75 -24.17 -3.79 3.86
CA ILE A 75 -24.07 -3.30 2.46
C ILE A 75 -22.84 -2.39 2.26
N LYS A 76 -22.55 -1.51 3.25
CA LYS A 76 -21.31 -0.73 3.26
C LYS A 76 -20.11 -1.66 3.32
N THR A 77 -20.18 -2.69 4.16
CA THR A 77 -19.15 -3.71 4.35
C THR A 77 -18.91 -4.50 3.07
N GLU A 78 -19.95 -4.88 2.31
CA GLU A 78 -19.78 -5.58 1.02
C GLU A 78 -19.10 -4.71 -0.03
N ARG A 79 -19.55 -3.46 -0.22
CA ARG A 79 -18.93 -2.56 -1.19
C ARG A 79 -17.50 -2.19 -0.79
N LEU A 80 -17.25 -2.02 0.50
CA LEU A 80 -15.91 -1.79 1.05
C LEU A 80 -15.03 -3.03 0.84
N LYS A 81 -15.55 -4.24 1.08
CA LYS A 81 -14.85 -5.52 0.80
C LYS A 81 -14.51 -5.66 -0.68
N LEU A 82 -15.45 -5.36 -1.58
CA LEU A 82 -15.19 -5.35 -3.03
C LEU A 82 -14.09 -4.35 -3.40
N MET A 83 -14.12 -3.15 -2.81
CA MET A 83 -13.07 -2.15 -3.03
C MET A 83 -11.70 -2.63 -2.50
N TYR A 84 -11.63 -3.20 -1.30
CA TYR A 84 -10.39 -3.75 -0.76
C TYR A 84 -9.85 -4.89 -1.61
N ASN A 85 -10.72 -5.78 -2.10
CA ASN A 85 -10.34 -6.85 -3.01
C ASN A 85 -9.83 -6.30 -4.34
N ALA A 86 -10.48 -5.28 -4.89
CA ALA A 86 -10.04 -4.63 -6.13
C ALA A 86 -8.65 -3.96 -5.96
N ILE A 87 -8.44 -3.26 -4.85
CA ILE A 87 -7.15 -2.66 -4.50
C ILE A 87 -6.08 -3.75 -4.28
N ALA A 88 -6.44 -4.90 -3.72
CA ALA A 88 -5.51 -6.01 -3.52
C ALA A 88 -4.93 -6.57 -4.83
N GLN A 89 -5.67 -6.47 -5.93
CA GLN A 89 -5.25 -6.89 -7.28
C GLN A 89 -4.33 -5.88 -7.99
N LEU A 90 -4.16 -4.68 -7.44
CA LEU A 90 -3.24 -3.68 -7.98
C LEU A 90 -1.78 -4.10 -7.77
N THR A 91 -0.91 -3.69 -8.70
CA THR A 91 0.54 -3.83 -8.53
C THR A 91 1.05 -2.99 -7.34
N ASP A 92 2.20 -3.34 -6.77
CA ASP A 92 2.78 -2.60 -5.62
C ASP A 92 2.87 -1.08 -5.86
N VAL A 93 3.27 -0.69 -7.07
CA VAL A 93 3.39 0.71 -7.49
C VAL A 93 2.02 1.37 -7.62
N GLU A 94 1.02 0.64 -8.12
CA GLU A 94 -0.36 1.16 -8.20
C GLU A 94 -0.98 1.32 -6.81
N LYS A 95 -0.74 0.39 -5.88
CA LYS A 95 -1.15 0.50 -4.47
C LYS A 95 -0.53 1.72 -3.80
N ALA A 96 0.77 1.91 -3.98
CA ALA A 96 1.49 3.06 -3.45
C ALA A 96 0.92 4.38 -3.97
N LEU A 97 0.68 4.47 -5.27
CA LEU A 97 0.09 5.65 -5.90
C LEU A 97 -1.33 5.94 -5.38
N VAL A 98 -2.15 4.91 -5.20
CA VAL A 98 -3.50 5.08 -4.59
C VAL A 98 -3.39 5.56 -3.16
N MET A 99 -2.48 5.01 -2.36
CA MET A 99 -2.28 5.41 -0.96
C MET A 99 -1.92 6.89 -0.84
N LEU A 100 -0.91 7.35 -1.60
CA LEU A 100 -0.50 8.75 -1.60
C LEU A 100 -1.63 9.69 -2.07
N TYR A 101 -2.47 9.22 -3.00
CA TYR A 101 -3.62 10.00 -3.46
C TYR A 101 -4.73 10.12 -2.41
N ILE A 102 -4.97 9.07 -1.63
CA ILE A 102 -5.93 9.10 -0.51
C ILE A 102 -5.41 9.99 0.63
N GLU A 103 -4.09 10.08 0.79
CA GLU A 103 -3.43 10.98 1.75
C GLU A 103 -3.26 12.42 1.23
N ASP A 104 -3.97 12.78 0.15
CA ASP A 104 -3.98 14.11 -0.47
C ASP A 104 -2.60 14.67 -0.85
N LYS A 105 -1.63 13.80 -1.16
CA LYS A 105 -0.33 14.24 -1.68
C LYS A 105 -0.49 14.89 -3.06
N THR A 106 0.33 15.89 -3.35
CA THR A 106 0.36 16.48 -4.69
C THR A 106 1.09 15.56 -5.67
N TYR A 107 0.82 15.69 -6.97
CA TYR A 107 1.56 14.92 -7.99
C TYR A 107 3.07 15.24 -7.99
N GLU A 108 3.46 16.41 -7.52
CA GLU A 108 4.87 16.79 -7.32
C GLU A 108 5.49 15.99 -6.18
N GLU A 109 4.83 15.93 -5.02
CA GLU A 109 5.29 15.11 -3.90
C GLU A 109 5.31 13.62 -4.25
N MET A 110 4.33 13.14 -5.02
CA MET A 110 4.31 11.76 -5.50
C MET A 110 5.45 11.46 -6.48
N GLU A 111 5.85 12.42 -7.31
CA GLU A 111 7.01 12.27 -8.21
C GLU A 111 8.30 12.09 -7.40
N ASP A 112 8.50 12.90 -6.37
CA ASP A 112 9.65 12.77 -5.48
C ASP A 112 9.68 11.43 -4.70
N ILE A 113 8.50 10.94 -4.31
CA ILE A 113 8.36 9.69 -3.54
C ILE A 113 8.54 8.47 -4.44
N LEU A 114 7.88 8.44 -5.60
CA LEU A 114 7.79 7.26 -6.48
C LEU A 114 8.84 7.26 -7.60
N GLY A 115 9.51 8.37 -7.86
CA GLY A 115 10.49 8.52 -8.94
C GLY A 115 9.87 8.45 -10.34
N MET A 116 8.61 8.83 -10.47
CA MET A 116 7.86 8.82 -11.74
C MET A 116 7.36 10.23 -12.06
N THR A 117 7.47 10.65 -13.31
CA THR A 117 7.03 12.00 -13.72
C THR A 117 5.54 12.24 -13.44
N GLN A 118 5.16 13.48 -13.10
CA GLN A 118 3.74 13.83 -12.85
C GLN A 118 2.81 13.38 -13.98
N GLY A 119 3.25 13.52 -15.24
CA GLY A 119 2.49 13.10 -16.42
C GLY A 119 2.22 11.59 -16.42
N SER A 120 3.25 10.79 -16.12
CA SER A 120 3.13 9.34 -15.98
C SER A 120 2.20 8.95 -14.83
N LEU A 121 2.33 9.62 -13.68
CA LEU A 121 1.48 9.40 -12.50
C LEU A 121 0.00 9.69 -12.79
N ARG A 122 -0.31 10.81 -13.46
CA ARG A 122 -1.69 11.16 -13.85
C ARG A 122 -2.32 10.13 -14.78
N VAL A 123 -1.58 9.71 -15.82
CA VAL A 123 -2.05 8.67 -16.75
C VAL A 123 -2.27 7.35 -16.01
N LYS A 124 -1.34 6.97 -15.13
CA LYS A 124 -1.46 5.74 -14.34
C LYS A 124 -2.64 5.81 -13.37
N MET A 125 -2.86 6.95 -12.71
CA MET A 125 -3.99 7.16 -11.81
C MET A 125 -5.33 7.00 -12.54
N ASN A 126 -5.47 7.58 -13.74
CA ASN A 126 -6.68 7.40 -14.54
C ASN A 126 -6.93 5.92 -14.87
N ARG A 127 -5.89 5.20 -15.29
CA ARG A 127 -5.98 3.75 -15.54
C ARG A 127 -6.35 2.96 -14.28
N ILE A 128 -5.82 3.34 -13.12
CA ILE A 128 -6.17 2.70 -11.84
C ILE A 128 -7.65 2.94 -11.50
N LYS A 129 -8.14 4.18 -11.64
CA LYS A 129 -9.56 4.51 -11.42
C LYS A 129 -10.48 3.69 -12.33
N GLU A 130 -10.10 3.52 -13.60
CA GLU A 130 -10.82 2.65 -14.54
C GLU A 130 -10.80 1.17 -14.10
N LYS A 131 -9.64 0.64 -13.70
CA LYS A 131 -9.52 -0.74 -13.19
C LYS A 131 -10.42 -0.97 -11.97
N LEU A 132 -10.36 -0.07 -10.98
CA LEU A 132 -11.17 -0.16 -9.77
C LEU A 132 -12.66 -0.04 -10.09
N ARG A 133 -13.05 0.87 -10.99
CA ARG A 133 -14.45 1.00 -11.42
C ARG A 133 -14.96 -0.30 -12.05
N LYS A 134 -14.22 -0.91 -12.97
CA LYS A 134 -14.62 -2.19 -13.60
C LYS A 134 -14.80 -3.31 -12.57
N GLN A 135 -13.87 -3.42 -11.61
CA GLN A 135 -13.94 -4.48 -10.59
C GLN A 135 -15.06 -4.28 -9.56
N VAL A 136 -15.37 -3.03 -9.21
CA VAL A 136 -16.42 -2.73 -8.21
C VAL A 136 -17.81 -2.63 -8.85
N SER A 137 -17.91 -2.26 -10.12
CA SER A 137 -19.21 -2.11 -10.82
C SER A 137 -19.78 -3.41 -11.37
N GLY A 138 -19.01 -4.50 -11.48
CA GLY A 138 -19.55 -5.80 -11.88
C GLY A 138 -20.25 -5.80 -13.24
N GLU A 139 -19.75 -5.00 -14.20
CA GLU A 139 -20.09 -5.01 -15.62
C GLU A 139 -18.83 -5.20 -16.47
#